data_AF-K3YMR1-F1
#
_entry.id   AF-K3YMR1-F1
#
_cell.length_a   1.000
_cell.length_b   1.000
_cell.length_c   1.000
_cell.angle_alpha   90.00
_cell.angle_beta   90.00
_cell.angle_gamma   90.00
#
_symmetry.space_group_name_H-M   'P 1'
#
loop_
_entity.id
_entity.type
_entity.pdbx_description
1 polymer ?
#
loop_
_entity_poly.entity_id
_entity_poly.type
_entity_poly.pdbx_seq_one_letter_code
_entity_poly.pdbx_strand_id
1 'polypeptide(L)'
;MCVQTHWFLVAVQGLHCYLEIIQNDEKEDYHRWKDFNVKTWDIDMLGGLPQQEDRTSSGLFRLKYMEHWNGYSLQKGFTQNLIDEFRPKLAAILVNSDFNEEQTMKGSPEIYYAARIRIRVSVSEGYGYADTAIS
;
A
#
# COMPACT_ATOMS: atom_id res chain seq x y z
N MET A 1 14.21 9.71 -14.63
CA MET A 1 13.83 10.41 -13.38
C MET A 1 12.72 9.59 -12.73
N CYS A 2 12.86 9.25 -11.43
CA CYS A 2 12.18 8.09 -10.85
C CYS A 2 10.78 8.41 -10.30
N VAL A 3 9.86 7.44 -10.44
CA VAL A 3 8.48 7.49 -9.93
C VAL A 3 8.40 7.54 -8.39
N GLN A 4 9.52 7.23 -7.71
CA GLN A 4 9.65 7.15 -6.24
C GLN A 4 9.17 8.42 -5.51
N THR A 5 9.50 9.61 -6.02
CA THR A 5 9.23 10.89 -5.34
C THR A 5 7.76 11.28 -5.39
N HIS A 6 7.03 10.94 -6.45
CA HIS A 6 5.61 11.29 -6.59
C HIS A 6 4.76 10.62 -5.50
N TRP A 7 4.95 9.32 -5.26
CA TRP A 7 4.24 8.58 -4.22
C TRP A 7 4.64 8.97 -2.79
N PHE A 8 5.82 9.56 -2.59
CA PHE A 8 6.19 10.14 -1.29
C PHE A 8 5.35 11.41 -1.02
N LEU A 9 5.34 12.34 -1.96
CA LEU A 9 4.59 13.61 -1.83
C LEU A 9 3.08 13.39 -1.67
N VAL A 10 2.49 12.47 -2.43
CA VAL A 10 1.05 12.11 -2.29
C VAL A 10 0.74 11.58 -0.89
N ALA A 11 1.63 10.78 -0.30
CA ALA A 11 1.42 10.23 1.04
C ALA A 11 1.64 11.27 2.15
N VAL A 12 2.66 12.13 2.04
CA VAL A 12 2.87 13.25 2.99
C VAL A 12 1.68 14.22 2.95
N GLN A 13 1.18 14.55 1.76
CA GLN A 13 0.00 15.41 1.61
C GLN A 13 -1.26 14.75 2.18
N GLY A 14 -1.47 13.45 1.94
CA GLY A 14 -2.59 12.70 2.52
C GLY A 14 -2.54 12.61 4.05
N LEU A 15 -1.35 12.32 4.61
CA LEU A 15 -1.11 12.33 6.06
C LEU A 15 -1.40 13.70 6.66
N HIS A 16 -0.90 14.77 6.04
CA HIS A 16 -1.13 16.12 6.52
C HIS A 16 -2.63 16.48 6.56
N CYS A 17 -3.39 16.23 5.49
CA CYS A 17 -4.84 16.47 5.50
C CYS A 17 -5.58 15.60 6.53
N TYR A 18 -5.12 14.38 6.78
CA TYR A 18 -5.73 13.51 7.80
C TYR A 18 -5.43 13.99 9.23
N LEU A 19 -4.20 14.43 9.50
CA LEU A 19 -3.83 15.00 10.80
C LEU A 19 -4.49 16.37 11.04
N GLU A 20 -4.73 17.17 10.00
CA GLU A 20 -5.55 18.39 10.10
C GLU A 20 -7.00 18.09 10.51
N ILE A 21 -7.61 17.01 9.99
CA ILE A 21 -8.96 16.59 10.42
C ILE A 21 -8.94 16.18 11.90
N ILE A 22 -7.98 15.34 12.30
CA ILE A 22 -7.82 14.87 13.68
C ILE A 22 -7.58 16.03 14.66
N GLN A 23 -6.74 17.00 14.31
CA GLN A 23 -6.44 18.14 15.16
C GLN A 23 -7.67 19.05 15.42
N ASN A 24 -8.65 19.02 14.51
CA ASN A 24 -9.91 19.76 14.63
C ASN A 24 -11.08 18.91 15.13
N ASP A 25 -10.88 17.63 15.47
CA ASP A 25 -11.93 16.79 16.05
C ASP A 25 -11.97 16.94 17.57
N GLU A 26 -12.99 17.64 18.07
CA GLU A 26 -13.20 17.89 19.49
C GLU A 26 -13.60 16.63 20.30
N LYS A 27 -13.81 15.47 19.65
CA LYS A 27 -14.40 14.28 20.28
C LYS A 27 -13.44 13.22 20.80
N GLU A 28 -12.21 13.16 20.29
CA GLU A 28 -11.23 12.15 20.71
C GLU A 28 -9.95 12.78 21.27
N ASP A 29 -9.54 12.29 22.45
CA ASP A 29 -8.40 12.84 23.15
C ASP A 29 -7.09 12.18 22.69
N TYR A 30 -6.57 12.67 21.56
CA TYR A 30 -5.35 12.18 20.92
C TYR A 30 -4.05 12.54 21.67
N HIS A 31 -4.09 12.59 23.01
CA HIS A 31 -3.03 12.93 23.97
C HIS A 31 -1.60 12.47 23.63
N ARG A 32 -1.46 11.35 22.90
CA ARG A 32 -0.18 10.71 22.57
C ARG A 32 0.62 11.48 21.51
N TRP A 33 -0.02 12.28 20.68
CA TRP A 33 0.63 13.03 19.60
C TRP A 33 0.69 14.52 19.97
N LYS A 34 1.90 15.06 20.04
CA LYS A 34 2.16 16.46 20.46
C LYS A 34 2.29 17.44 19.28
N ASP A 35 2.46 16.90 18.08
CA ASP A 35 2.59 17.66 16.84
C ASP A 35 1.85 16.91 15.73
N PHE A 36 1.10 17.68 14.94
CA PHE A 36 0.28 17.24 13.81
C PHE A 36 0.76 17.88 12.49
N ASN A 37 1.74 18.79 12.54
CA ASN A 37 2.22 19.53 11.39
C ASN A 37 3.32 18.74 10.64
N VAL A 38 2.92 17.73 9.89
CA VAL A 38 3.82 16.87 9.08
C VAL A 38 4.74 17.67 8.15
N LYS A 39 4.33 18.88 7.72
CA LYS A 39 5.15 19.77 6.87
C LYS A 39 6.40 20.32 7.56
N THR A 40 6.46 20.31 8.90
CA THR A 40 7.62 20.76 9.68
C THR A 40 8.46 19.62 10.24
N TRP A 41 8.15 18.36 9.90
CA TRP A 41 8.94 17.21 10.33
C TRP A 41 10.21 17.06 9.48
N ASP A 42 11.31 16.74 10.14
CA ASP A 42 12.57 16.43 9.47
C ASP A 42 12.44 15.15 8.61
N ILE A 43 13.07 15.18 7.43
CA ILE A 43 13.01 14.08 6.45
C ILE A 43 14.39 13.43 6.33
N ASP A 44 14.59 12.32 7.04
CA ASP A 44 15.79 11.51 6.92
C ASP A 44 15.78 10.64 5.65
N MET A 45 16.73 10.88 4.76
CA MET A 45 16.93 10.07 3.54
C MET A 45 17.89 8.91 3.82
N LEU A 46 17.36 7.68 3.79
CA LEU A 46 18.10 6.47 4.14
C LEU A 46 18.65 5.76 2.89
N GLY A 47 19.96 5.51 2.88
CA GLY A 47 20.64 4.70 1.87
C GLY A 47 20.60 3.19 2.16
N GLY A 48 20.98 2.37 1.19
CA GLY A 48 21.15 0.91 1.36
C GLY A 48 19.84 0.11 1.47
N LEU A 49 18.68 0.75 1.29
CA LEU A 49 17.37 0.10 1.34
C LEU A 49 17.06 -0.72 0.07
N PRO A 50 16.30 -1.83 0.15
CA PRO A 50 15.94 -2.68 -0.99
C PRO A 50 15.30 -1.92 -2.16
N GLN A 51 15.98 -1.93 -3.31
CA GLN A 51 15.46 -1.25 -4.51
C GLN A 51 14.46 -2.14 -5.25
N GLN A 52 13.48 -1.48 -5.88
CA GLN A 52 12.53 -2.11 -6.79
C GLN A 52 13.15 -2.20 -8.19
N GLU A 53 12.96 -3.35 -8.85
CA GLU A 53 13.51 -3.60 -10.19
C GLU A 53 12.44 -3.46 -11.29
N ASP A 54 11.16 -3.67 -10.95
CA ASP A 54 10.02 -3.52 -11.85
C ASP A 54 9.42 -2.10 -11.86
N ARG A 55 8.24 -1.92 -12.49
CA ARG A 55 7.48 -0.64 -12.48
C ARG A 55 6.15 -0.69 -11.72
N THR A 56 5.78 -1.83 -11.14
CA THR A 56 4.42 -2.14 -10.65
C THR A 56 4.36 -2.44 -9.15
N SER A 57 5.50 -2.66 -8.48
CA SER A 57 5.57 -3.11 -7.10
C SER A 57 5.74 -2.01 -6.05
N SER A 58 5.68 -0.73 -6.40
CA SER A 58 5.99 0.37 -5.47
C SER A 58 5.11 0.40 -4.22
N GLY A 59 3.83 0.02 -4.36
CA GLY A 59 2.94 -0.20 -3.22
C GLY A 59 3.34 -1.39 -2.35
N LEU A 60 3.77 -2.51 -2.95
CA LEU A 60 4.19 -3.71 -2.23
C LEU A 60 5.51 -3.50 -1.47
N PHE A 61 6.47 -2.81 -2.11
CA PHE A 61 7.70 -2.37 -1.44
C PHE A 61 7.35 -1.51 -0.23
N ARG A 62 6.45 -0.52 -0.37
CA ARG A 62 6.02 0.32 0.75
C ARG A 62 5.36 -0.48 1.88
N LEU A 63 4.55 -1.49 1.59
CA LEU A 63 4.01 -2.40 2.61
C LEU A 63 5.13 -3.15 3.34
N LYS A 64 6.12 -3.70 2.63
CA LYS A 64 7.27 -4.38 3.27
C LYS A 64 8.21 -3.45 4.03
N TYR A 65 8.35 -2.20 3.61
CA TYR A 65 8.99 -1.17 4.42
C TYR A 65 8.27 -1.01 5.76
N MET A 66 6.95 -0.76 5.75
CA MET A 66 6.17 -0.58 6.99
C MET A 66 6.13 -1.83 7.88
N GLU A 67 6.07 -3.04 7.30
CA GLU A 67 6.07 -4.32 8.03
C GLU A 67 7.39 -4.60 8.78
N HIS A 68 8.51 -4.05 8.30
CA HIS A 68 9.85 -4.35 8.84
C HIS A 68 10.54 -3.14 9.48
N TRP A 69 9.91 -1.97 9.49
CA TRP A 69 10.45 -0.74 10.08
C TRP A 69 10.29 -0.70 11.60
N ASN A 70 11.38 -0.49 12.33
CA ASN A 70 11.36 -0.34 13.80
C ASN A 70 11.38 1.11 14.30
N GLY A 71 11.40 2.10 13.39
CA GLY A 71 11.60 3.52 13.69
C GLY A 71 12.96 4.06 13.22
N TYR A 72 14.00 3.21 13.14
CA TYR A 72 15.38 3.59 12.84
C TYR A 72 16.01 2.77 11.69
N SER A 73 15.58 1.52 11.52
CA SER A 73 16.10 0.60 10.50
C SER A 73 15.08 -0.47 10.12
N LEU A 74 15.36 -1.18 9.02
CA LEU A 74 14.67 -2.42 8.70
C LEU A 74 15.19 -3.56 9.58
N GLN A 75 14.32 -4.17 10.38
CA GLN A 75 14.63 -5.37 11.16
C GLN A 75 14.94 -6.58 10.26
N LYS A 76 14.37 -6.60 9.04
CA LYS A 76 14.53 -7.68 8.07
C LYS A 76 14.65 -7.11 6.66
N GLY A 77 15.70 -7.48 5.96
CA GLY A 77 15.85 -7.21 4.52
C GLY A 77 14.93 -8.08 3.67
N PHE A 78 14.57 -7.58 2.49
CA PHE A 78 13.75 -8.29 1.51
C PHE A 78 14.25 -8.01 0.09
N THR A 79 13.78 -8.77 -0.90
CA THR A 79 14.21 -8.71 -2.30
C THR A 79 13.00 -8.62 -3.24
N GLN A 80 13.24 -8.28 -4.51
CA GLN A 80 12.21 -8.28 -5.56
C GLN A 80 11.49 -9.64 -5.64
N ASN A 81 12.22 -10.77 -5.65
CA ASN A 81 11.59 -12.11 -5.66
C ASN A 81 10.62 -12.34 -4.48
N LEU A 82 10.96 -11.86 -3.28
CA LEU A 82 10.06 -11.97 -2.11
C LEU A 82 8.82 -11.06 -2.24
N ILE A 83 8.92 -9.96 -2.98
CA ILE A 83 7.80 -9.08 -3.33
C ILE A 83 6.90 -9.75 -4.39
N ASP A 84 7.49 -10.41 -5.37
CA ASP A 84 6.76 -11.17 -6.39
C ASP A 84 5.99 -12.36 -5.79
N GLU A 85 6.59 -13.07 -4.84
CA GLU A 85 5.91 -14.07 -4.01
C GLU A 85 4.82 -13.48 -3.08
N PHE A 86 5.03 -12.26 -2.59
CA PHE A 86 4.07 -11.60 -1.69
C PHE A 86 2.83 -11.10 -2.45
N ARG A 87 2.97 -10.67 -3.71
CA ARG A 87 1.87 -10.17 -4.55
C ARG A 87 0.63 -11.09 -4.57
N PRO A 88 0.71 -12.39 -4.91
CA PRO A 88 -0.46 -13.27 -4.90
C PRO A 88 -0.96 -13.58 -3.47
N LYS A 89 -0.06 -13.63 -2.47
CA LYS A 89 -0.44 -13.84 -1.05
C LYS A 89 -1.29 -12.68 -0.55
N LEU A 90 -0.89 -11.44 -0.83
CA LEU A 90 -1.65 -10.24 -0.50
C LEU A 90 -2.99 -10.18 -1.26
N ALA A 91 -3.00 -10.53 -2.55
CA ALA A 91 -4.24 -10.59 -3.33
C ALA A 91 -5.25 -11.59 -2.73
N ALA A 92 -4.80 -12.77 -2.30
CA ALA A 92 -5.65 -13.76 -1.64
C ALA A 92 -6.17 -13.26 -0.28
N ILE A 93 -5.34 -12.60 0.53
CA ILE A 93 -5.76 -11.99 1.81
C ILE A 93 -6.83 -10.91 1.58
N LEU A 94 -6.63 -10.03 0.60
CA LEU A 94 -7.58 -8.96 0.29
C LEU A 94 -8.91 -9.51 -0.27
N VAL A 95 -8.87 -10.50 -1.17
CA VAL A 95 -10.08 -11.13 -1.73
C VAL A 95 -10.89 -11.85 -0.65
N ASN A 96 -10.22 -12.56 0.27
CA ASN A 96 -10.85 -13.32 1.35
C ASN A 96 -11.02 -12.51 2.65
N SER A 97 -11.00 -11.17 2.57
CA SER A 97 -11.18 -10.30 3.74
C SER A 97 -12.66 -10.11 4.03
N ASP A 98 -13.05 -10.16 5.31
CA ASP A 98 -14.41 -9.87 5.77
C ASP A 98 -14.91 -8.48 5.31
N PHE A 99 -13.99 -7.53 5.09
CA PHE A 99 -14.30 -6.19 4.54
C PHE A 99 -14.68 -6.20 3.05
N ASN A 100 -14.45 -7.31 2.35
CA ASN A 100 -14.87 -7.56 0.97
C ASN A 100 -16.15 -8.41 0.88
N GLU A 101 -16.71 -8.87 2.01
CA GLU A 101 -18.05 -9.44 2.01
C GLU A 101 -19.09 -8.38 1.60
N GLU A 102 -20.06 -8.78 0.79
CA GLU A 102 -21.16 -7.90 0.44
C GLU A 102 -22.00 -7.66 1.70
N GLN A 103 -21.91 -6.45 2.26
CA GLN A 103 -22.80 -6.02 3.34
C GLN A 103 -24.24 -5.98 2.81
N THR A 104 -24.91 -7.12 2.94
CA THR A 104 -26.35 -7.28 2.67
C THR A 104 -27.13 -6.60 3.79
N MET A 105 -27.09 -5.27 3.83
CA MET A 105 -27.91 -4.46 4.71
C MET A 105 -29.39 -4.76 4.44
N LYS A 106 -29.99 -5.57 5.30
CA LYS A 106 -31.43 -5.86 5.29
C LYS A 106 -32.21 -4.60 5.68
N GLY A 107 -32.56 -3.79 4.68
CA GLY A 107 -33.67 -2.84 4.75
C GLY A 107 -33.28 -1.36 4.79
N SER A 108 -32.92 -0.78 3.64
CA SER A 108 -33.41 0.53 3.18
C SER A 108 -33.01 0.76 1.71
N PRO A 109 -33.84 1.35 0.82
CA PRO A 109 -33.51 1.46 -0.61
C PRO A 109 -32.53 2.58 -0.99
N GLU A 110 -32.25 3.55 -0.10
CA GLU A 110 -31.62 4.82 -0.50
C GLU A 110 -30.49 5.31 0.44
N ILE A 111 -29.26 4.79 0.25
CA ILE A 111 -28.01 5.58 0.25
C ILE A 111 -26.87 4.78 -0.40
N TYR A 112 -26.64 5.04 -1.69
CA TYR A 112 -25.62 4.37 -2.50
C TYR A 112 -24.21 4.96 -2.28
N TYR A 113 -23.47 4.44 -1.29
CA TYR A 113 -22.01 4.59 -1.22
C TYR A 113 -21.30 3.24 -0.97
N ALA A 114 -21.67 2.23 -1.75
CA ALA A 114 -20.90 1.01 -1.84
C ALA A 114 -19.53 1.31 -2.49
N ALA A 115 -18.51 1.53 -1.66
CA ALA A 115 -17.12 1.79 -2.06
C ALA A 115 -16.47 0.53 -2.67
N ARG A 116 -16.94 0.14 -3.86
CA ARG A 116 -16.56 -1.10 -4.53
C ARG A 116 -15.20 -0.98 -5.22
N ILE A 117 -14.12 -1.06 -4.45
CA ILE A 117 -12.76 -1.20 -4.96
C ILE A 117 -12.61 -2.60 -5.60
N ARG A 118 -13.08 -2.76 -6.84
CA ARG A 118 -12.81 -3.98 -7.63
C ARG A 118 -11.33 -4.01 -8.03
N ILE A 119 -10.49 -4.65 -7.23
CA ILE A 119 -9.14 -5.03 -7.64
C ILE A 119 -9.29 -6.13 -8.71
N ARG A 120 -9.27 -5.76 -10.00
CA ARG A 120 -9.11 -6.74 -11.09
C ARG A 120 -7.65 -7.17 -11.15
N VAL A 121 -7.34 -8.34 -10.59
CA VAL A 121 -6.07 -9.02 -10.86
C VAL A 121 -6.17 -9.70 -12.22
N SER A 122 -5.64 -9.05 -13.25
CA SER A 122 -5.46 -9.69 -14.56
C SER A 122 -4.22 -10.57 -14.52
N VAL A 123 -4.40 -11.89 -14.47
CA VAL A 123 -3.33 -12.84 -14.74
C VAL A 123 -3.11 -12.85 -16.25
N SER A 124 -1.96 -12.38 -16.72
CA SER A 124 -1.53 -12.59 -18.10
C SER A 124 -1.00 -14.02 -18.23
N GLU A 125 -1.78 -14.91 -18.84
CA GLU A 125 -1.28 -16.22 -19.25
C GLU A 125 -0.23 -16.04 -20.36
N GLY A 126 1.04 -16.06 -19.95
CA GLY A 126 2.18 -16.04 -20.84
C GLY A 126 2.34 -17.38 -21.53
N TYR A 127 1.64 -17.53 -22.66
CA TYR A 127 1.78 -18.56 -23.70
C TYR A 127 2.88 -19.60 -23.51
N GLY A 128 2.45 -20.87 -23.37
CA GLY A 128 3.30 -21.98 -23.75
C GLY A 128 3.39 -22.07 -25.28
N TYR A 129 4.62 -22.06 -25.80
CA TYR A 129 4.95 -22.71 -27.07
C TYR A 129 6.13 -23.64 -26.79
N ALA A 130 5.83 -24.93 -26.74
CA ALA A 130 6.81 -25.93 -27.10
C ALA A 130 6.79 -25.99 -28.63
N ASP A 131 7.93 -25.76 -29.27
CA ASP A 131 8.19 -26.28 -30.61
C ASP A 131 9.64 -26.75 -30.71
N THR A 132 9.82 -27.84 -31.45
CA THR A 132 11.06 -28.63 -31.51
C THR A 132 11.59 -28.62 -32.94
N ALA A 133 12.85 -28.20 -33.14
CA ALA A 133 13.52 -28.13 -34.46
C ALA A 133 12.77 -27.19 -35.45
N ILE A 134 13.18 -26.91 -36.69
CA ILE A 134 14.32 -27.33 -37.50
C ILE A 134 15.07 -26.06 -37.96
N SER A 135 16.41 -26.03 -38.01
CA SER A 135 17.36 -27.10 -37.71
C SER A 135 17.72 -27.17 -36.22
#